data_AF-A0A967WCU7-F1
#
_entry.id   AF-A0A967WCU7-F1
#
_cell.length_a   1.000
_cell.length_b   1.000
_cell.length_c   1.000
_cell.angle_alpha   90.00
_cell.angle_beta   90.00
_cell.angle_gamma   90.00
#
_symmetry.space_group_name_H-M   'P 1'
#
loop_
_entity.id
_entity.type
_entity.pdbx_description
1 polymer ?
#
loop_
_entity_poly.entity_id
_entity_poly.type
_entity_poly.pdbx_seq_one_letter_code
_entity_poly.pdbx_strand_id
1 'polypeptide(L)' 'YTGSTDLFIYPGYGFRVVDAMITNFHLPRSTLLMLVSAFAGRDLIFQAYQQAIEERYRFFSFGDAMLLA' A
#
# COMPACT_ATOMS: atom_id res chain seq x y z
N TYR A 1 1.59 -16.02 18.51
CA TYR A 1 2.95 -15.49 18.72
C TYR A 1 2.83 -14.15 19.43
N THR A 2 3.75 -13.83 20.35
CA THR A 2 3.82 -12.51 21.01
C THR A 2 5.25 -11.99 20.93
N GLY A 3 5.43 -10.76 20.43
CA GLY A 3 6.73 -10.13 20.19
C GLY A 3 6.58 -8.78 19.49
N SER A 4 7.64 -7.99 19.42
CA SER A 4 7.71 -6.76 18.63
C SER A 4 8.18 -7.04 17.19
N THR A 5 7.96 -6.08 16.29
CA THR A 5 8.49 -6.12 14.92
C THR A 5 9.20 -4.82 14.61
N ASP A 6 10.44 -4.93 14.14
CA ASP A 6 11.22 -3.84 13.55
C ASP A 6 11.36 -4.00 12.02
N LEU A 7 10.53 -4.89 11.43
CA LEU A 7 10.57 -5.18 10.00
C LEU A 7 10.14 -3.96 9.17
N PHE A 8 11.02 -3.54 8.27
CA PHE A 8 10.72 -2.55 7.26
C PHE A 8 10.56 -3.20 5.89
N ILE A 9 9.35 -3.12 5.32
CA ILE A 9 9.01 -3.70 4.02
C ILE A 9 9.17 -2.64 2.93
N TYR A 10 9.96 -2.94 1.89
CA TYR A 10 10.25 -2.08 0.75
C TYR A 10 10.31 -2.89 -0.55
N PRO A 11 10.26 -2.23 -1.73
CA PRO A 11 10.23 -2.95 -3.01
C PRO A 11 11.34 -3.98 -3.17
N GLY A 12 10.97 -5.18 -3.64
CA GLY A 12 11.84 -6.37 -3.70
C GLY A 12 11.60 -7.36 -2.55
N TYR A 13 10.76 -7.02 -1.56
CA TYR A 13 10.37 -7.94 -0.50
C TYR A 13 9.45 -9.07 -1.01
N GLY A 14 9.83 -10.32 -0.78
CA GLY A 14 9.00 -11.49 -1.08
C GLY A 14 8.02 -11.80 0.05
N PHE A 15 6.74 -11.47 -0.14
CA PHE A 15 5.68 -11.80 0.81
C PHE A 15 5.50 -13.32 0.91
N ARG A 16 5.39 -13.83 2.16
CA ARG A 16 5.35 -15.27 2.45
C ARG A 16 4.02 -15.79 2.96
N VAL A 17 3.16 -14.89 3.45
CA VAL A 17 1.92 -15.24 4.17
C VAL A 17 0.72 -14.46 3.66
N VAL A 18 0.94 -13.26 3.12
CA VAL A 18 -0.14 -12.37 2.67
C VAL A 18 -0.28 -12.52 1.17
N ASP A 19 -1.42 -13.04 0.73
CA ASP A 19 -1.77 -13.19 -0.69
C ASP A 19 -2.57 -11.99 -1.22
N ALA A 20 -3.28 -11.27 -0.34
CA ALA A 20 -4.04 -10.06 -0.67
C ALA A 20 -4.05 -9.07 0.50
N MET A 21 -4.22 -7.79 0.20
CA MET A 21 -4.17 -6.69 1.18
C MET A 21 -5.31 -5.70 0.96
N ILE A 22 -6.04 -5.38 2.04
CA ILE A 22 -6.96 -4.24 2.09
C ILE A 22 -6.29 -3.13 2.89
N THR A 23 -6.20 -1.93 2.34
CA THR A 23 -5.52 -0.80 2.96
C THR A 23 -6.03 0.55 2.45
N ASN A 24 -5.67 1.65 3.11
CA ASN A 24 -6.08 2.99 2.70
C ASN A 24 -5.17 3.54 1.60
N PHE A 25 -5.56 4.67 0.98
CA PHE A 25 -4.64 5.49 0.19
C PHE A 25 -3.70 6.31 1.09
N HIS A 26 -2.41 6.01 1.01
CA HIS A 26 -1.32 6.60 1.81
C HIS A 26 -0.68 7.80 1.12
N LEU A 27 -0.13 8.75 1.89
CA LEU A 27 0.50 9.95 1.33
C LEU A 27 1.76 9.64 0.49
N PRO A 28 2.09 10.51 -0.50
CA PRO A 28 3.37 10.45 -1.20
C PRO A 28 4.55 10.50 -0.22
N ARG A 29 5.59 9.71 -0.51
CA ARG A 29 6.82 9.61 0.31
C ARG A 29 6.60 9.05 1.73
N SER A 30 5.52 8.32 1.97
CA SER A 30 5.30 7.59 3.23
C SER A 30 5.90 6.18 3.19
N THR A 31 6.20 5.64 4.37
CA THR A 31 6.65 4.24 4.54
C THR A 31 5.55 3.24 4.14
N LEU A 32 4.28 3.59 4.36
CA LEU A 32 3.14 2.78 3.93
C LEU A 32 3.03 2.73 2.40
N LEU A 33 3.36 3.82 1.69
CA LEU A 33 3.45 3.80 0.24
C LEU A 33 4.55 2.83 -0.25
N MET A 34 5.67 2.74 0.47
CA MET A 34 6.72 1.76 0.16
C MET A 34 6.24 0.33 0.36
N LEU A 35 5.48 0.06 1.42
CA LEU A 35 4.90 -1.26 1.71
C LEU A 35 3.93 -1.71 0.61
N VAL A 36 2.98 -0.86 0.21
CA VAL A 36 2.03 -1.22 -0.85
C VAL A 36 2.71 -1.33 -2.21
N SER A 37 3.76 -0.52 -2.47
CA SER A 37 4.59 -0.63 -3.68
C SER A 37 5.42 -1.92 -3.69
N ALA A 38 5.83 -2.42 -2.53
CA ALA A 38 6.49 -3.71 -2.42
C ALA A 38 5.54 -4.87 -2.71
N PHE A 39 4.26 -4.72 -2.35
CA PHE A 39 3.24 -5.74 -2.53
C PHE A 39 2.76 -5.83 -3.98
N ALA A 40 2.30 -4.71 -4.56
CA ALA A 40 1.65 -4.68 -5.87
C ALA A 40 2.53 -4.13 -7.01
N GLY A 41 3.77 -3.74 -6.71
CA GLY A 41 4.66 -3.09 -7.66
C GLY A 41 4.44 -1.58 -7.74
N ARG A 42 5.54 -0.84 -7.94
CA ARG A 42 5.54 0.63 -7.91
C ARG A 42 4.67 1.23 -9.02
N ASP A 43 4.82 0.77 -10.25
CA ASP A 43 4.16 1.41 -11.40
C ASP A 43 2.64 1.25 -11.33
N LEU A 44 2.17 0.05 -10.93
CA LEU A 44 0.74 -0.22 -10.74
C LEU A 44 0.15 0.64 -9.63
N ILE A 45 0.82 0.76 -8.49
CA ILE A 45 0.37 1.62 -7.39
C ILE A 45 0.29 3.08 -7.85
N PHE A 46 1.28 3.58 -8.58
CA PHE A 46 1.28 4.98 -9.02
C PHE A 46 0.15 5.25 -10.04
N GLN A 47 -0.13 4.31 -10.94
CA GLN A 47 -1.27 4.39 -11.86
C GLN A 47 -2.60 4.39 -11.09
N ALA A 48 -2.77 3.48 -10.13
CA ALA A 48 -3.98 3.42 -9.30
C ALA A 48 -4.21 4.71 -8.51
N TYR A 49 -3.12 5.32 -8.00
CA TYR A 49 -3.18 6.61 -7.32
C TYR A 49 -3.61 7.75 -8.24
N GLN A 50 -3.07 7.79 -9.47
CA GLN A 50 -3.47 8.79 -10.45
C GLN A 50 -4.96 8.68 -10.77
N GLN A 51 -5.45 7.46 -11.03
CA GLN A 51 -6.87 7.22 -11.26
C GLN A 51 -7.73 7.60 -10.05
N ALA A 52 -7.30 7.28 -8.83
CA ALA A 52 -8.02 7.64 -7.61
C ALA A 52 -8.11 9.17 -7.42
N ILE A 53 -7.09 9.92 -7.81
CA ILE A 53 -7.11 11.40 -7.81
C ILE A 53 -8.12 11.91 -8.85
N GLU A 54 -8.09 11.37 -10.07
CA GLU A 54 -9.01 11.75 -11.15
C GLU A 54 -10.48 11.50 -10.76
N GLU A 55 -10.74 10.37 -10.11
CA GLU A 55 -12.06 9.95 -9.62
C GLU A 55 -12.42 10.55 -8.24
N ARG A 56 -11.57 11.44 -7.68
CA ARG A 56 -11.81 12.16 -6.42
C ARG A 56 -12.05 11.25 -5.21
N TYR A 57 -11.32 10.15 -5.13
CA TYR A 57 -11.28 9.32 -3.94
C TYR A 57 -10.79 10.14 -2.75
N ARG A 58 -11.26 9.78 -1.56
CA ARG A 58 -10.83 10.35 -0.29
C ARG A 58 -9.58 9.61 0.18
N PHE A 59 -8.52 10.34 0.48
CA PHE A 59 -7.26 9.77 0.95
C PHE A 59 -7.19 9.76 2.48
N PHE A 60 -6.15 9.12 3.02
CA PHE A 60 -5.79 9.11 4.45
C PHE A 60 -6.69 8.22 5.34
N SER A 61 -6.61 8.40 6.66
CA SER A 61 -7.11 7.49 7.69
C SER A 61 -8.61 7.18 7.61
N PHE A 62 -9.41 8.15 7.17
CA PHE A 62 -10.87 8.03 7.06
C PHE A 62 -11.35 8.12 5.60
N GLY A 63 -10.42 7.94 4.67
CA GLY A 63 -10.70 7.94 3.25
C GLY A 63 -11.28 6.62 2.77
N ASP A 64 -11.20 6.43 1.46
CA ASP A 64 -11.56 5.20 0.79
C ASP A 64 -10.41 4.18 0.89
N ALA A 65 -10.70 2.94 0.51
CA ALA A 65 -9.77 1.81 0.60
C ALA A 65 -9.39 1.26 -0.78
N MET A 66 -8.24 0.58 -0.82
CA MET A 66 -7.74 -0.22 -1.92
C MET A 66 -7.77 -1.70 -1.52
N LEU A 67 -8.10 -2.56 -2.48
CA LEU A 67 -7.87 -4.00 -2.43
C LEU A 67 -6.75 -4.34 -3.42
N LEU A 68 -5.70 -5.00 -2.94
CA LEU A 68 -4.58 -5.50 -3.72
C LEU A 68 -4.60 -7.03 -3.65
N ALA A 69 -4.61 -7.72 -4.79
CA ALA A 69 -4.69 -9.18 -4.89
C ALA A 69 -3.90 -9.69 -6.11
#